data_AF-A0A821T5A5-F1
#
_entry.id   AF-A0A821T5A5-F1
#
_cell.length_a   1.000
_cell.length_b   1.000
_cell.length_c   1.000
_cell.angle_alpha   90.00
_cell.angle_beta   90.00
_cell.angle_gamma   90.00
#
_symmetry.space_group_name_H-M   'P 1'
#
loop_
_entity.id
_entity.type
_entity.pdbx_description
1 polymer ?
#
loop_
_entity_poly.entity_id
_entity_poly.type
_entity_poly.pdbx_seq_one_letter_code
_entity_poly.pdbx_strand_id
1 'polypeptide(L)'
;IGVPVVTVSFSGIPVITVSFNDVPVAVVSFTSIGVAVVPFNDGSVTVVSFSGVPVAVVSFTSIAVAVVSFSDGWVIVVSFSGV
;
A
#
# COMPACT_ATOMS: atom_id res chain seq x y z
N ILE A 1 9.33 -24.31 -0.13
CA ILE A 1 9.86 -23.09 0.52
C ILE A 1 8.66 -22.18 0.69
N GLY A 2 8.07 -22.18 1.89
CA GLY A 2 6.80 -21.51 2.15
C GLY A 2 6.99 -20.00 2.18
N VAL A 3 6.35 -19.29 1.27
CA VAL A 3 6.26 -17.83 1.33
C VAL A 3 5.45 -17.51 2.59
N PRO A 4 5.91 -16.63 3.50
CA PRO A 4 5.04 -16.15 4.56
C PRO A 4 3.96 -15.30 3.89
N VAL A 5 2.78 -15.88 3.68
CA VAL A 5 1.61 -15.15 3.18
C VAL A 5 1.12 -14.30 4.34
N VAL A 6 1.61 -13.07 4.40
CA VAL A 6 1.15 -12.06 5.35
C VAL A 6 0.09 -11.21 4.65
N THR A 7 -1.07 -11.09 5.30
CA THR A 7 -2.11 -10.12 4.94
C THR A 7 -2.09 -9.01 5.98
N VAL A 8 -2.03 -7.76 5.53
CA VAL A 8 -2.06 -6.58 6.40
C VAL A 8 -3.28 -5.74 6.04
N SER A 9 -4.06 -5.35 7.05
CA SER A 9 -5.30 -4.57 6.84
C SER A 9 -5.40 -3.43 7.84
N PHE A 10 -5.74 -2.24 7.35
CA PHE A 10 -5.94 -1.03 8.15
C PHE A 10 -7.37 -0.53 7.98
N SER A 11 -8.07 -0.24 9.08
CA SER A 11 -9.46 0.21 9.07
C SER A 11 -9.78 1.21 10.18
N GLY A 12 -10.65 2.18 9.86
CA GLY A 12 -11.35 3.06 10.82
C GLY A 12 -10.54 4.15 11.54
N ILE A 13 -9.22 4.24 11.34
CA ILE A 13 -8.37 5.23 12.03
C ILE A 13 -7.57 6.05 11.01
N PRO A 14 -7.55 7.39 11.10
CA PRO A 14 -6.67 8.20 10.27
C PRO A 14 -5.21 7.93 10.63
N VAL A 15 -4.38 7.68 9.61
CA VAL A 15 -2.94 7.40 9.78
C VAL A 15 -2.14 8.43 9.02
N ILE A 16 -1.10 8.99 9.65
CA ILE A 16 -0.24 9.96 8.98
C ILE A 16 0.66 9.24 7.96
N THR A 17 1.35 8.18 8.39
CA THR A 17 2.26 7.42 7.52
C THR A 17 2.20 5.93 7.81
N VAL A 18 2.16 5.09 6.77
CA VAL A 18 2.30 3.63 6.86
C VAL A 18 3.39 3.17 5.89
N SER A 19 4.51 2.67 6.40
CA SER A 19 5.66 2.26 5.58
C SER A 19 5.84 0.75 5.56
N PHE A 20 6.14 0.20 4.39
CA PHE A 20 6.53 -1.21 4.20
C PHE A 20 7.94 -1.24 3.60
N ASN A 21 8.87 -1.96 4.24
CA ASN A 21 10.26 -2.12 3.78
C ASN A 21 10.70 -3.57 3.93
N ASP A 22 11.37 -4.14 2.93
CA ASP A 22 12.03 -5.45 2.98
C ASP A 22 11.11 -6.64 3.32
N VAL A 23 9.81 -6.56 3.01
CA VAL A 23 8.85 -7.64 3.32
C VAL A 23 8.15 -8.14 2.05
N PRO A 24 8.14 -9.47 1.81
CA PRO A 24 7.21 -10.07 0.85
C PRO A 24 5.80 -10.10 1.49
N VAL A 25 4.87 -9.32 0.93
CA VAL A 25 3.48 -9.26 1.40
C VAL A 25 2.55 -9.75 0.29
N ALA A 26 1.63 -10.64 0.61
CA ALA A 26 0.66 -11.09 -0.39
C ALA A 26 -0.36 -9.98 -0.66
N VAL A 27 -0.96 -9.44 0.41
CA VAL A 27 -2.06 -8.48 0.30
C VAL A 27 -1.93 -7.38 1.37
N VAL A 28 -2.04 -6.13 0.93
CA VAL A 28 -2.20 -4.95 1.78
C VAL A 28 -3.52 -4.27 1.45
N SER A 29 -4.32 -3.98 2.46
CA SER A 29 -5.64 -3.36 2.29
C SER A 29 -5.87 -2.20 3.24
N PHE A 30 -6.39 -1.10 2.72
CA PHE A 30 -6.76 0.09 3.47
C PHE A 30 -8.24 0.39 3.25
N THR A 31 -9.02 0.48 4.33
CA THR A 31 -10.48 0.66 4.23
C THR A 31 -10.99 1.75 5.18
N SER A 32 -11.75 2.72 4.67
CA SER A 32 -12.41 3.75 5.50
C SER A 32 -11.47 4.48 6.48
N ILE A 33 -10.26 4.80 6.03
CA ILE A 33 -9.24 5.56 6.76
C ILE A 33 -8.86 6.81 5.96
N GLY A 34 -8.28 7.83 6.58
CA GLY A 34 -7.54 8.87 5.85
C GLY A 34 -6.05 8.63 5.99
N VAL A 35 -5.31 8.56 4.88
CA VAL A 35 -3.85 8.35 4.91
C VAL A 35 -3.12 9.49 4.22
N ALA A 36 -2.15 10.11 4.89
CA ALA A 36 -1.34 11.13 4.22
C ALA A 36 -0.29 10.48 3.31
N VAL A 37 0.49 9.50 3.78
CA VAL A 37 1.59 8.93 3.00
C VAL A 37 1.71 7.41 3.18
N VAL A 38 1.85 6.66 2.08
CA VAL A 38 2.12 5.21 2.09
C VAL A 38 3.32 4.87 1.20
N PRO A 39 4.55 4.79 1.75
CA PRO A 39 5.70 4.30 1.00
C PRO A 39 5.85 2.78 1.11
N PHE A 40 6.15 2.18 -0.03
CA PHE A 40 6.56 0.80 -0.21
C PHE A 40 7.97 0.80 -0.78
N ASN A 41 8.94 0.26 -0.05
CA ASN A 41 10.32 0.16 -0.50
C ASN A 41 10.78 -1.30 -0.45
N ASP A 42 11.65 -1.68 -1.38
CA ASP A 42 12.44 -2.91 -1.38
C ASP A 42 11.64 -4.20 -1.05
N GLY A 43 11.31 -4.99 -2.07
CA GLY A 43 10.64 -6.29 -1.85
C GLY A 43 9.61 -6.66 -2.90
N SER A 44 8.52 -7.31 -2.48
CA SER A 44 7.41 -7.66 -3.38
C SER A 44 6.05 -7.62 -2.69
N VAL A 45 5.06 -7.06 -3.39
CA VAL A 45 3.66 -7.07 -2.99
C VAL A 45 2.80 -7.59 -4.13
N THR A 46 1.92 -8.56 -3.86
CA THR A 46 1.02 -9.05 -4.94
C THR A 46 -0.13 -8.07 -5.14
N VAL A 47 -0.81 -7.67 -4.07
CA VAL A 47 -1.99 -6.79 -4.16
C VAL A 47 -1.93 -5.68 -3.12
N VAL A 48 -2.16 -4.45 -3.58
CA VAL A 48 -2.46 -3.29 -2.73
C VAL A 48 -3.86 -2.76 -3.09
N SER A 49 -4.72 -2.61 -2.08
CA SER A 49 -6.09 -2.09 -2.27
C SER A 49 -6.42 -0.96 -1.30
N PHE A 50 -7.08 0.07 -1.83
CA PHE A 50 -7.61 1.20 -1.08
C PHE A 50 -9.11 1.32 -1.35
N SER A 51 -9.93 1.40 -0.31
CA SER A 51 -11.40 1.47 -0.40
C SER A 51 -11.99 2.45 0.61
N GLY A 52 -12.71 3.50 0.20
CA GLY A 52 -13.24 4.46 1.16
C GLY A 52 -12.17 5.40 1.74
N VAL A 53 -11.03 5.58 1.07
CA VAL A 53 -9.81 6.22 1.64
C VAL A 53 -9.40 7.45 0.82
N PRO A 54 -9.33 8.67 1.41
CA PRO A 54 -8.50 9.74 0.87
C PRO A 54 -7.02 9.46 1.16
N VAL A 55 -6.21 9.33 0.11
CA VAL A 55 -4.75 9.17 0.17
C VAL A 55 -4.06 10.37 -0.46
N ALA A 56 -3.17 11.06 0.26
CA ALA A 56 -2.41 12.15 -0.36
C ALA A 56 -1.27 11.60 -1.23
N VAL A 57 -0.46 10.67 -0.73
CA VAL A 57 0.70 10.15 -1.47
C VAL A 57 0.86 8.65 -1.29
N VAL A 58 1.03 7.94 -2.41
CA VAL A 58 1.52 6.54 -2.45
C VAL A 58 2.82 6.51 -3.24
N SER A 59 3.84 5.84 -2.69
CA SER A 59 5.16 5.75 -3.31
C SER A 59 5.65 4.31 -3.34
N PHE A 60 6.13 3.87 -4.49
CA PHE A 60 6.74 2.55 -4.70
C PHE A 60 8.18 2.75 -5.15
N THR A 61 9.14 2.22 -4.40
CA THR A 61 10.58 2.34 -4.66
C THR A 61 11.22 0.96 -4.67
N SER A 62 11.90 0.59 -5.76
CA SER A 62 12.64 -0.68 -5.83
C SER A 62 11.83 -1.92 -5.40
N ILE A 63 10.53 -1.93 -5.73
CA ILE A 63 9.58 -2.95 -5.27
C ILE A 63 8.75 -3.48 -6.43
N ALA A 64 8.54 -4.80 -6.46
CA ALA A 64 7.63 -5.42 -7.42
C ALA A 64 6.19 -5.39 -6.90
N VAL A 65 5.27 -4.77 -7.64
CA VAL A 65 3.83 -4.76 -7.32
C VAL A 65 3.01 -5.27 -8.50
N ALA A 66 2.21 -6.31 -8.29
CA ALA A 66 1.42 -6.88 -9.38
C ALA A 66 0.10 -6.13 -9.62
N VAL A 67 -0.60 -5.75 -8.55
CA VAL A 67 -1.88 -5.05 -8.64
C VAL A 67 -1.98 -3.93 -7.60
N VAL A 68 -2.38 -2.74 -8.06
CA VAL A 68 -2.80 -1.63 -7.20
C VAL A 68 -4.22 -1.23 -7.59
N SER A 69 -5.12 -1.15 -6.62
CA SER A 69 -6.53 -0.84 -6.83
C SER A 69 -7.02 0.25 -5.87
N PHE A 70 -7.87 1.13 -6.40
CA PHE A 70 -8.49 2.21 -5.65
C PHE A 70 -10.00 2.18 -5.92
N SER A 71 -10.80 2.22 -4.86
CA SER A 71 -12.25 2.26 -4.91
C SER A 71 -12.78 3.28 -3.91
N ASP A 72 -13.84 4.01 -4.28
CA ASP A 72 -14.58 4.91 -3.39
C ASP A 72 -13.67 5.85 -2.55
N GLY A 73 -12.81 6.64 -3.20
CA GLY A 73 -11.86 7.52 -2.53
C GLY A 73 -11.13 8.43 -3.50
N TRP A 74 -10.10 9.14 -3.02
CA TRP A 74 -9.25 9.99 -3.87
C TRP A 74 -7.78 9.72 -3.58
N VAL A 75 -6.96 9.77 -4.63
CA VAL A 75 -5.51 9.72 -4.53
C VAL A 75 -4.95 10.96 -5.22
N ILE A 76 -4.09 11.70 -4.53
CA ILE A 76 -3.50 12.91 -5.12
C ILE A 76 -2.25 12.55 -5.92
N VAL A 77 -1.36 11.73 -5.36
CA VAL A 77 -0.09 11.35 -5.99
C VAL A 77 0.15 9.85 -5.88
N VAL A 78 0.48 9.23 -7.01
CA VAL A 78 1.09 7.90 -7.07
C VAL A 78 2.44 8.02 -7.77
N SER A 79 3.49 7.49 -7.15
CA SER A 79 4.87 7.56 -7.66
C SER A 79 5.49 6.17 -7.69
N PHE A 80 6.21 5.88 -8.77
CA PHE A 80 7.00 4.67 -8.95
C PHE A 80 8.43 5.08 -9.29
N SER A 81 9.41 4.50 -8.60
CA SER A 81 10.83 4.78 -8.82
C SER A 81 11.68 3.53 -8.55
N GLY A 82 12.89 3.48 -9.11
CA GLY A 82 13.79 2.33 -8.93
C GLY A 82 13.29 1.04 -9.61
N VAL A 83 12.52 1.15 -10.69
CA VAL A 83 12.17 0.03 -11.58
C VAL A 83 13.35 -0.40 -12.45
#